data_AF-A0A645FPN6-F1
#
_entry.id   AF-A0A645FPN6-F1
#
_cell.length_a   1.000
_cell.length_b   1.000
_cell.length_c   1.000
_cell.angle_alpha   90.00
_cell.angle_beta   90.00
_cell.angle_gamma   90.00
#
_symmetry.space_group_name_H-M   'P 1'
#
loop_
_entity.id
_entity.type
_entity.pdbx_description
1 polymer ?
#
loop_
_entity_poly.entity_id
_entity_poly.type
_entity_poly.pdbx_seq_one_letter_code
_entity_poly.pdbx_strand_id
1 'polypeptide(L)'
;MLVSDLRDFEGYTASTPVLFAGSAAPEAFQYTTGHFTQVAGHGGNGYTGLRLPITDMKHLQILLQNYIGVSIVYADDEVAARINNSEEVAAMPVYPAEGSIRQIDGCLVVKLSDITPANGEPVIPHD
;
A
#
# COMPACT_ATOMS: atom_id res chain seq x y z
N MET A 1 -10.00 -10.20 1.15
CA MET A 1 -10.22 -8.78 0.77
C MET A 1 -9.18 -8.00 1.54
N LEU A 2 -8.38 -7.14 0.90
CA LEU A 2 -7.17 -6.56 1.48
C LEU A 2 -7.26 -6.23 2.98
N VAL A 3 -8.29 -5.50 3.40
CA VAL A 3 -8.47 -5.14 4.83
C VAL A 3 -8.66 -6.35 5.75
N SER A 4 -9.46 -7.32 5.35
CA SER A 4 -9.61 -8.58 6.09
C SER A 4 -8.26 -9.29 6.16
N ASP A 5 -7.56 -9.37 5.04
CA ASP A 5 -6.28 -10.09 4.95
C ASP A 5 -5.20 -9.42 5.82
N LEU A 6 -5.24 -8.10 6.00
CA LEU A 6 -4.40 -7.38 6.96
C LEU A 6 -4.77 -7.69 8.41
N ARG A 7 -6.07 -7.71 8.73
CA ARG A 7 -6.57 -7.97 10.08
C ARG A 7 -6.35 -9.41 10.55
N ASP A 8 -6.42 -10.34 9.61
CA ASP A 8 -6.25 -11.76 9.84
C ASP A 8 -4.75 -12.15 9.87
N PHE A 9 -3.84 -11.24 9.50
CA PHE A 9 -2.40 -11.46 9.59
C PHE A 9 -1.96 -11.61 11.05
N GLU A 10 -1.22 -12.70 11.33
CA GLU A 10 -0.72 -12.98 12.68
C GLU A 10 0.19 -11.84 13.18
N GLY A 11 -0.11 -11.30 14.35
CA GLY A 11 0.65 -10.19 14.94
C GLY A 11 0.22 -8.79 14.46
N TYR A 12 -0.79 -8.68 13.61
CA TYR A 12 -1.41 -7.40 13.30
C TYR A 12 -2.14 -6.82 14.52
N THR A 13 -1.96 -5.52 14.75
CA THR A 13 -2.67 -4.73 15.75
C THR A 13 -3.08 -3.40 15.11
N ALA A 14 -4.03 -2.68 15.72
CA ALA A 14 -4.41 -1.35 15.26
C ALA A 14 -3.25 -0.32 15.28
N SER A 15 -2.18 -0.62 16.02
CA SER A 15 -0.95 0.18 16.09
C SER A 15 0.15 -0.27 15.13
N THR A 16 -0.02 -1.40 14.43
CA THR A 16 1.00 -1.93 13.53
C THR A 16 1.14 -1.03 12.30
N PRO A 17 2.34 -0.45 12.05
CA PRO A 17 2.56 0.35 10.85
C PRO A 17 2.42 -0.50 9.59
N VAL A 18 1.74 0.02 8.58
CA VAL A 18 1.52 -0.64 7.30
C VAL A 18 2.22 0.13 6.20
N LEU A 19 2.90 -0.60 5.32
CA LEU A 19 3.50 -0.08 4.10
C LEU A 19 2.85 -0.73 2.89
N PHE A 20 2.25 0.09 2.02
CA PHE A 20 1.91 -0.34 0.66
C PHE A 20 3.12 -0.12 -0.25
N ALA A 21 3.78 -1.20 -0.64
CA ALA A 21 4.97 -1.18 -1.47
C ALA A 21 4.61 -1.22 -2.97
N GLY A 22 5.36 -0.48 -3.77
CA GLY A 22 5.08 -0.27 -5.19
C GLY A 22 5.36 1.16 -5.65
N SER A 23 5.41 1.35 -6.96
CA SER A 23 5.57 2.67 -7.61
C SER A 23 4.30 3.13 -8.35
N ALA A 24 3.31 2.24 -8.49
CA ALA A 24 2.05 2.52 -9.17
C ALA A 24 0.85 2.02 -8.37
N ALA A 25 -0.29 2.65 -8.59
CA ALA A 25 -1.57 2.11 -8.14
C ALA A 25 -1.97 0.92 -9.04
N PRO A 26 -2.26 -0.27 -8.49
CA PRO A 26 -2.64 -1.42 -9.30
C PRO A 26 -3.97 -1.17 -10.00
N GLU A 27 -4.20 -1.75 -11.18
CA GLU A 27 -5.44 -1.61 -11.94
C GLU A 27 -6.69 -1.89 -11.09
N ALA A 28 -6.60 -2.87 -10.19
CA ALA A 28 -7.65 -3.21 -9.23
C ALA A 28 -8.06 -2.06 -8.29
N PHE A 29 -7.28 -0.97 -8.23
CA PHE A 29 -7.56 0.23 -7.46
C PHE A 29 -7.66 1.51 -8.33
N GLN A 30 -7.52 1.39 -9.65
CA GLN A 30 -7.63 2.49 -10.63
C GLN A 30 -9.10 2.82 -10.94
N TYR A 31 -9.93 3.01 -9.91
CA TYR A 31 -11.31 3.43 -10.10
C TYR A 31 -11.39 4.94 -10.34
N THR A 32 -12.10 5.36 -11.38
CA THR A 32 -12.52 6.76 -11.53
C THR A 32 -13.65 7.02 -10.55
N THR A 33 -13.29 7.54 -9.39
CA THR A 33 -14.21 7.83 -8.31
C THR A 33 -15.01 9.11 -8.58
N GLY A 34 -15.86 9.10 -9.62
CA GLY A 34 -16.77 10.22 -9.92
C GLY A 34 -17.67 10.62 -8.74
N HIS A 35 -17.88 9.70 -7.81
CA HIS A 35 -18.71 9.88 -6.61
C HIS A 35 -17.95 10.32 -5.34
N PHE A 36 -16.61 10.40 -5.36
CA PHE A 36 -15.79 10.66 -4.17
C PHE A 36 -15.08 12.01 -4.21
N THR A 37 -15.63 12.94 -5.01
CA THR A 37 -15.09 14.28 -5.24
C THR A 37 -15.10 15.16 -3.98
N GLN A 38 -15.90 14.81 -2.97
CA GLN A 38 -15.97 15.50 -1.68
C GLN A 38 -16.11 14.47 -0.56
N VAL A 39 -15.29 14.61 0.49
CA VAL A 39 -15.51 13.94 1.78
C VAL A 39 -15.83 15.02 2.78
N ALA A 40 -16.94 14.84 3.48
CA ALA A 40 -17.24 15.61 4.67
C ALA A 40 -16.31 15.11 5.79
N GLY A 41 -15.30 15.90 6.12
CA GLY A 41 -14.51 15.73 7.34
C GLY A 41 -15.16 16.48 8.51
N HIS A 42 -14.63 16.29 9.72
CA HIS A 42 -15.10 16.97 10.93
C HIS A 42 -15.01 18.52 10.85
N GLY A 43 -14.22 19.05 9.90
CA GLY A 43 -14.07 20.49 9.63
C GLY A 43 -14.79 21.03 8.39
N GLY A 44 -15.63 20.22 7.72
CA GLY A 44 -16.36 20.62 6.50
C GLY A 44 -16.04 19.77 5.27
N ASN A 45 -16.57 20.18 4.10
CA ASN A 45 -16.35 19.48 2.82
C ASN A 45 -14.94 19.78 2.28
N GLY A 46 -14.09 18.76 2.22
CA GLY A 46 -12.76 18.84 1.59
C GLY A 46 -12.75 18.14 0.22
N TYR A 47 -12.06 18.73 -0.76
CA TYR A 47 -11.76 18.03 -2.00
C TYR A 47 -10.66 17.00 -1.74
N THR A 48 -10.92 15.74 -2.08
CA THR A 48 -9.99 14.61 -1.85
C THR A 48 -8.88 14.51 -2.90
N GLY A 49 -9.01 15.22 -4.02
CA GLY A 49 -8.14 15.04 -5.19
C GLY A 49 -8.46 13.81 -6.05
N LEU A 50 -9.43 12.98 -5.65
CA LEU A 50 -9.80 11.72 -6.33
C LEU A 50 -10.72 11.92 -7.54
N ARG A 51 -10.60 13.05 -8.25
CA ARG A 51 -11.40 13.34 -9.46
C ARG A 51 -10.81 12.67 -10.71
N LEU A 52 -9.53 12.33 -10.66
CA LEU A 52 -8.78 11.68 -11.73
C LEU A 52 -8.54 10.21 -11.38
N PRO A 53 -8.20 9.35 -12.37
CA PRO A 53 -7.75 7.99 -12.09
C PRO A 53 -6.63 8.01 -11.04
N ILE A 54 -6.72 7.12 -10.05
CA ILE A 54 -5.66 6.95 -9.06
C ILE A 54 -4.51 6.23 -9.76
N THR A 55 -3.42 6.95 -10.04
CA THR A 55 -2.25 6.39 -10.76
C THR A 55 -1.03 6.21 -9.88
N ASP A 56 -1.06 6.72 -8.65
CA ASP A 56 0.06 6.69 -7.72
C ASP A 56 -0.34 6.22 -6.31
N MET A 57 0.67 5.82 -5.55
CA MET A 57 0.49 5.23 -4.22
C MET A 57 -0.06 6.22 -3.19
N LYS A 58 0.26 7.51 -3.31
CA LYS A 58 -0.19 8.53 -2.36
C LYS A 58 -1.70 8.71 -2.42
N HIS A 59 -2.27 8.83 -3.63
CA HIS A 59 -3.72 8.93 -3.77
C HIS A 59 -4.44 7.62 -3.42
N LEU A 60 -3.80 6.47 -3.64
CA LEU A 60 -4.31 5.18 -3.17
C LEU A 60 -4.38 5.12 -1.65
N GLN A 61 -3.33 5.55 -0.93
CA GLN A 61 -3.33 5.60 0.53
C GLN A 61 -4.44 6.52 1.08
N ILE A 62 -4.69 7.66 0.43
CA ILE A 62 -5.79 8.56 0.78
C ILE A 62 -7.14 7.86 0.60
N LEU A 63 -7.35 7.15 -0.51
CA LEU A 63 -8.57 6.36 -0.72
C LEU A 63 -8.72 5.30 0.38
N LEU A 64 -7.66 4.53 0.64
CA LEU A 64 -7.68 3.47 1.62
C LEU A 64 -8.01 4.02 3.02
N GLN A 65 -7.32 5.07 3.46
CA GLN A 65 -7.53 5.67 4.77
C GLN A 65 -8.97 6.19 5.00
N ASN A 66 -9.58 6.78 3.98
CA ASN A 66 -10.87 7.46 4.14
C ASN A 66 -12.07 6.54 3.92
N TYR A 67 -11.91 5.42 3.19
CA TYR A 67 -13.08 4.71 2.63
C TYR A 67 -13.15 3.21 2.88
N ILE A 68 -12.07 2.54 3.27
CA ILE A 68 -12.13 1.10 3.58
C ILE A 68 -12.60 0.81 5.02
N GLY A 69 -13.00 1.84 5.76
CA GLY A 69 -13.58 1.72 7.11
C GLY A 69 -12.58 1.31 8.19
N VAL A 70 -11.27 1.44 7.94
CA VAL A 70 -10.20 1.10 8.89
C VAL A 70 -9.16 2.20 8.97
N SER A 71 -8.81 2.59 10.20
CA SER A 71 -7.70 3.50 10.45
C SER A 71 -6.38 2.75 10.29
N ILE A 72 -5.77 2.84 9.12
CA ILE A 72 -4.43 2.29 8.86
C ILE A 72 -3.39 3.26 9.42
N VAL A 73 -2.51 2.75 10.30
CA VAL A 73 -1.29 3.46 10.69
C VAL A 73 -0.28 3.23 9.59
N TYR A 74 0.13 4.26 8.87
CA TYR A 74 1.14 4.14 7.82
C TYR A 74 2.55 4.20 8.41
N ALA A 75 3.48 3.46 7.82
CA ALA A 75 4.90 3.64 8.09
C ALA A 75 5.33 5.09 7.76
N ASP A 76 6.32 5.61 8.49
CA ASP A 76 6.89 6.93 8.17
C ASP A 76 7.64 6.91 6.83
N ASP A 77 7.83 8.09 6.23
CA ASP A 77 8.39 8.22 4.88
C ASP A 77 9.81 7.65 4.76
N GLU A 78 10.64 7.75 5.79
CA GLU A 78 12.03 7.26 5.77
C GLU A 78 12.08 5.73 5.83
N VAL A 79 11.29 5.12 6.72
CA VAL A 79 11.13 3.68 6.84
C VAL A 79 10.46 3.10 5.59
N ALA A 80 9.41 3.75 5.10
CA ALA A 80 8.73 3.38 3.87
C ALA A 80 9.70 3.37 2.68
N ALA A 81 10.48 4.43 2.49
CA ALA A 81 11.46 4.51 1.42
C ALA A 81 12.54 3.43 1.53
N ARG A 82 13.04 3.16 2.74
CA ARG A 82 14.04 2.11 2.97
C ARG A 82 13.50 0.73 2.63
N ILE A 83 12.35 0.37 3.20
CA ILE A 83 11.75 -0.97 3.03
C ILE A 83 11.30 -1.17 1.57
N ASN A 84 10.68 -0.16 0.95
CA ASN A 84 10.21 -0.25 -0.43
C ASN A 84 11.33 -0.46 -1.46
N ASN A 85 12.57 -0.08 -1.13
CA ASN A 85 13.74 -0.29 -1.99
C ASN A 85 14.54 -1.56 -1.64
N SER A 86 14.06 -2.40 -0.72
CA SER A 86 14.78 -3.60 -0.30
C SER A 86 14.60 -4.77 -1.28
N GLU A 87 15.62 -5.63 -1.35
CA GLU A 87 15.54 -6.90 -2.09
C GLU A 87 14.45 -7.81 -1.54
N GLU A 88 14.19 -7.75 -0.23
CA GLU A 88 13.15 -8.55 0.42
C GLU A 88 11.76 -8.21 -0.12
N VAL A 89 11.45 -6.92 -0.32
CA VAL A 89 10.19 -6.52 -0.95
C VAL A 89 10.19 -6.80 -2.45
N ALA A 90 11.34 -6.67 -3.12
CA ALA A 90 11.42 -6.94 -4.55
C ALA A 90 11.06 -8.42 -4.85
N ALA A 91 11.54 -9.33 -4.00
CA ALA A 91 11.26 -10.76 -4.07
C ALA A 91 9.84 -11.17 -3.64
N MET A 92 9.09 -10.30 -2.95
CA MET A 92 7.69 -10.61 -2.61
C MET A 92 6.82 -10.72 -3.88
N PRO A 93 5.84 -11.64 -3.91
CA PRO A 93 4.85 -11.65 -4.97
C PRO A 93 3.86 -10.49 -4.79
N VAL A 94 3.19 -10.09 -5.88
CA VAL A 94 2.19 -9.02 -5.85
C VAL A 94 0.87 -9.54 -5.27
N TYR A 95 0.22 -8.76 -4.40
CA TYR A 95 -1.08 -9.09 -3.83
C TYR A 95 -2.11 -9.32 -4.96
N PRO A 96 -2.95 -10.37 -4.89
CA PRO A 96 -3.33 -11.15 -3.71
C PRO A 96 -2.58 -12.48 -3.52
N ALA A 97 -1.43 -12.68 -4.16
CA ALA A 97 -0.69 -13.94 -4.03
C ALA A 97 -0.23 -14.21 -2.59
N GLU A 98 -0.13 -15.49 -2.21
CA GLU A 98 0.43 -15.88 -0.92
C GLU A 98 1.86 -15.34 -0.75
N GLY A 99 2.17 -14.76 0.40
CA GLY A 99 3.45 -14.11 0.67
C GLY A 99 3.56 -12.65 0.21
N SER A 100 2.51 -12.08 -0.39
CA SER A 100 2.47 -10.66 -0.75
C SER A 100 2.30 -9.72 0.45
N ILE A 101 1.97 -10.28 1.62
CA ILE A 101 1.87 -9.61 2.92
C ILE A 101 2.93 -10.21 3.85
N ARG A 102 3.87 -9.40 4.34
CA ARG A 102 4.94 -9.85 5.24
C ARG A 102 5.29 -8.77 6.26
N GLN A 103 5.77 -9.20 7.42
CA GLN A 103 6.34 -8.28 8.41
C GLN A 103 7.84 -8.07 8.13
N ILE A 104 8.24 -6.82 7.91
CA ILE A 104 9.63 -6.41 7.61
C ILE A 104 9.94 -5.17 8.43
N ASP A 105 11.06 -5.15 9.16
CA ASP A 105 11.47 -4.00 9.99
C ASP A 105 10.36 -3.48 10.95
N GLY A 106 9.52 -4.38 11.47
CA GLY A 106 8.39 -4.03 12.33
C GLY A 106 7.18 -3.41 11.61
N CYS A 107 7.22 -3.29 10.29
CA CYS A 107 6.10 -2.85 9.46
C CYS A 107 5.42 -4.05 8.79
N LEU A 108 4.09 -4.01 8.68
CA LEU A 108 3.35 -4.92 7.83
C LEU A 108 3.39 -4.40 6.39
N VAL A 109 4.15 -5.06 5.54
CA VAL A 109 4.35 -4.69 4.14
C VAL A 109 3.37 -5.45 3.25
N VAL A 110 2.75 -4.73 2.32
CA VAL A 110 1.86 -5.27 1.29
C VAL A 110 2.40 -4.84 -0.07
N LYS A 111 2.84 -5.78 -0.89
CA LYS A 111 3.30 -5.47 -2.25
C LYS A 111 2.11 -5.35 -3.19
N LEU A 112 1.88 -4.15 -3.72
CA LEU A 112 0.77 -3.84 -4.60
C LEU A 112 1.18 -3.80 -6.08
N SER A 113 2.43 -3.44 -6.37
CA SER A 113 2.98 -3.48 -7.72
C SER A 113 4.40 -4.03 -7.72
N ASP A 114 4.90 -4.39 -8.90
CA ASP A 114 6.32 -4.64 -9.04
C ASP A 114 7.13 -3.39 -8.70
N ILE A 115 8.31 -3.65 -8.17
CA ILE A 115 9.31 -2.65 -7.82
C ILE A 115 10.64 -3.07 -8.45
N THR A 116 11.32 -2.09 -9.04
CA THR A 116 12.71 -2.25 -9.44
C THR A 116 13.57 -1.77 -8.27
N PRO A 117 14.35 -2.64 -7.61
CA PRO A 117 15.25 -2.20 -6.56
C PRO A 117 16.25 -1.18 -7.11
N ALA A 118 16.63 -0.20 -6.28
CA ALA A 118 17.50 0.91 -6.69
C ALA A 118 18.89 0.46 -7.20
N ASN A 119 19.32 -0.75 -6.85
CA ASN A 119 20.53 -1.39 -7.34
C ASN A 119 20.12 -2.54 -8.28
N GLY A 120 19.93 -2.23 -9.57
CA GLY A 120 19.52 -3.21 -10.57
C GLY A 120 20.62 -4.21 -10.92
N GLU A 121 20.83 -5.23 -10.07
CA GLU A 121 21.34 -6.52 -10.54
C GLU A 121 20.19 -7.53 -10.57
N PRO A 122 20.01 -8.27 -11.69
CA PRO A 122 18.97 -9.28 -11.78
C PRO A 122 19.28 -10.43 -10.83
N VAL A 123 18.34 -10.74 -9.93
CA VAL A 123 18.39 -11.96 -9.11
C VAL A 123 18.19 -13.16 -10.04
N ILE A 124 19.28 -13.84 -10.38
CA ILE A 124 19.25 -15.08 -11.17
C ILE A 124 18.81 -16.20 -10.22
N PRO A 125 17.72 -16.94 -10.50
CA PRO A 125 17.33 -18.08 -9.68
C PRO A 125 18.43 -19.15 -9.73
N HIS A 126 18.87 -19.61 -8.56
CA HIS A 126 19.73 -20.77 -8.44
C HIS A 126 18.86 -22.04 -8.48
N ASP A 127 19.01 -22.81 -9.56
CA ASP A 127 18.62 -24.23 -9.63
C ASP A 127 19.58 -25.11 -8.80
#